data_AF-A0A8S0FQQ6-F1
#
_entry.id   AF-A0A8S0FQQ6-F1
#
_cell.length_a   1.000
_cell.length_b   1.000
_cell.length_c   1.000
_cell.angle_alpha   90.00
_cell.angle_beta   90.00
_cell.angle_gamma   90.00
#
_symmetry.space_group_name_H-M   'P 1'
#
loop_
_entity.id
_entity.type
_entity.pdbx_description
1 polymer ?
#
loop_
_entity_poly.entity_id
_entity_poly.type
_entity_poly.pdbx_seq_one_letter_code
_entity_poly.pdbx_strand_id
1 'polypeptide(L)'
;MVLAVLVALEQGFNRNDHEELMDQIVQEGGLEYATEVVIALQAIRFDWNYDAHLITFTPDNKQPGYLSRFASVEMRLRKHLSLANDDVWQRCADKLIAALGNIPAWHQPLVALLLPEKQDVSHEIARRLCGQKGLYALEWLKLTAADEQVLAELGKYPFVRVSRTARAGI
;
A
#
# COMPACT_ATOMS: atom_id res chain seq x y z
N MET A 1 0.66 -10.59 -16.89
CA MET A 1 0.30 -10.23 -18.28
C MET A 1 -0.80 -9.16 -18.27
N VAL A 2 -0.78 -8.01 -18.94
CA VAL A 2 -0.04 -6.72 -18.76
C VAL A 2 -0.33 -6.08 -17.37
N LEU A 3 0.61 -6.06 -16.40
CA LEU A 3 0.46 -5.66 -14.96
C LEU A 3 -0.88 -6.00 -14.26
N ALA A 4 -1.17 -7.23 -13.85
CA ALA A 4 -2.12 -8.08 -14.59
C ALA A 4 -3.49 -7.38 -14.90
N VAL A 5 -3.65 -6.99 -16.18
CA VAL A 5 -4.62 -6.07 -16.83
C VAL A 5 -4.89 -4.75 -16.07
N LEU A 6 -3.85 -4.22 -15.43
CA LEU A 6 -3.80 -3.06 -14.50
C LEU A 6 -4.80 -3.19 -13.35
N VAL A 7 -4.63 -4.31 -12.62
CA VAL A 7 -5.45 -4.76 -11.48
C VAL A 7 -6.95 -4.71 -11.79
N ALA A 8 -7.24 -5.10 -13.04
CA ALA A 8 -8.54 -5.13 -13.70
C ALA A 8 -9.29 -3.79 -13.65
N LEU A 9 -8.51 -2.71 -13.86
CA LEU A 9 -8.92 -1.32 -14.00
C LEU A 9 -9.59 -0.75 -12.73
N GLU A 10 -8.77 -0.34 -11.75
CA GLU A 10 -9.21 0.23 -10.45
C GLU A 10 -10.47 1.11 -10.56
N GLN A 11 -11.55 0.59 -9.96
CA GLN A 11 -12.94 1.11 -9.83
C GLN A 11 -14.00 0.60 -10.83
N GLY A 12 -13.70 -0.32 -11.77
CA GLY A 12 -14.66 -0.75 -12.81
C GLY A 12 -15.36 -2.12 -12.66
N PHE A 13 -14.88 -3.02 -11.79
CA PHE A 13 -15.46 -4.35 -11.56
C PHE A 13 -16.05 -4.46 -10.15
N ASN A 14 -17.10 -5.30 -10.02
CA ASN A 14 -17.93 -5.45 -8.83
C ASN A 14 -17.06 -5.51 -7.54
N ARG A 15 -17.41 -4.70 -6.53
CA ARG A 15 -16.60 -4.42 -5.32
C ARG A 15 -16.15 -5.66 -4.50
N ASN A 16 -16.65 -6.84 -4.85
CA ASN A 16 -16.50 -8.06 -4.07
C ASN A 16 -15.32 -8.95 -4.51
N ASP A 17 -14.73 -8.74 -5.70
CA ASP A 17 -13.84 -9.76 -6.31
C ASP A 17 -12.34 -9.37 -6.28
N HIS A 18 -11.99 -8.26 -5.62
CA HIS A 18 -10.63 -7.70 -5.65
C HIS A 18 -9.58 -8.55 -4.91
N GLU A 19 -9.99 -9.19 -3.81
CA GLU A 19 -9.09 -10.06 -3.05
C GLU A 19 -8.76 -11.35 -3.82
N GLU A 20 -9.73 -11.88 -4.56
CA GLU A 20 -9.57 -13.09 -5.35
C GLU A 20 -8.57 -12.91 -6.49
N LEU A 21 -8.52 -11.71 -7.10
CA LEU A 21 -7.50 -11.39 -8.11
C LEU A 21 -6.07 -11.47 -7.54
N MET A 22 -5.84 -10.94 -6.34
CA MET A 22 -4.53 -11.05 -5.69
C MET A 22 -4.20 -12.50 -5.34
N ASP A 23 -5.18 -13.28 -4.87
CA ASP A 23 -5.01 -14.72 -4.65
C ASP A 23 -4.58 -15.44 -5.93
N GLN A 24 -5.21 -15.14 -7.06
CA GLN A 24 -4.86 -15.72 -8.36
C GLN A 24 -3.44 -15.31 -8.81
N ILE A 25 -3.05 -14.04 -8.65
CA ILE A 25 -1.68 -13.57 -8.99
C ILE A 25 -0.63 -14.35 -8.18
N VAL A 26 -0.88 -14.54 -6.88
CA VAL A 26 0.02 -15.33 -6.02
C VAL A 26 0.03 -16.80 -6.45
N GLN A 27 -1.12 -17.38 -6.80
CA GLN A 27 -1.22 -18.77 -7.23
C GLN A 27 -0.47 -19.04 -8.54
N GLU A 28 -0.54 -18.12 -9.51
CA GLU A 28 0.07 -18.29 -10.83
C GLU A 28 1.55 -17.88 -10.90
N GLY A 29 1.91 -16.78 -10.23
CA GLY A 29 3.25 -16.17 -10.33
C GLY A 29 4.07 -16.24 -9.05
N GLY A 30 3.48 -16.64 -7.93
CA GLY A 30 4.11 -16.61 -6.62
C GLY A 30 4.05 -15.25 -5.93
N LEU A 31 4.29 -15.26 -4.62
CA LEU A 31 4.21 -14.06 -3.77
C LEU A 31 5.24 -12.98 -4.14
N GLU A 32 6.44 -13.40 -4.55
CA GLU A 32 7.48 -12.47 -4.98
C GLU A 32 7.09 -11.69 -6.23
N TYR A 33 6.42 -12.34 -7.19
CA TYR A 33 5.89 -11.67 -8.37
C TYR A 33 4.71 -10.76 -8.02
N ALA A 34 3.81 -11.22 -7.14
CA ALA A 34 2.70 -10.39 -6.67
C ALA A 34 3.18 -9.10 -5.97
N THR A 35 4.29 -9.19 -5.23
CA THR A 35 4.97 -8.05 -4.61
C THR A 35 5.47 -7.05 -5.65
N GLU A 36 6.11 -7.53 -6.72
CA GLU A 36 6.57 -6.67 -7.83
C GLU A 36 5.41 -5.97 -8.53
N VAL A 37 4.26 -6.66 -8.69
CA VAL A 37 3.04 -6.06 -9.24
C VAL A 37 2.56 -4.90 -8.37
N VAL A 38 2.49 -5.07 -7.05
CA VAL A 38 2.07 -3.98 -6.14
C VAL A 38 3.03 -2.80 -6.19
N ILE A 39 4.35 -3.04 -6.22
CA ILE A 39 5.36 -1.99 -6.33
C ILE A 39 5.15 -1.16 -7.61
N ALA A 40 4.95 -1.82 -8.75
CA ALA A 40 4.76 -1.16 -10.03
C ALA A 40 3.48 -0.29 -10.06
N LEU A 41 2.41 -0.71 -9.38
CA LEU A 41 1.17 0.07 -9.30
C LEU A 41 1.32 1.38 -8.52
N GLN A 42 2.25 1.44 -7.57
CA GLN A 42 2.48 2.66 -6.78
C GLN A 42 3.00 3.84 -7.62
N ALA A 43 3.49 3.57 -8.84
CA ALA A 43 4.08 4.55 -9.74
C ALA A 43 3.15 4.99 -10.90
N ILE A 44 1.91 4.48 -10.98
CA ILE A 44 1.01 4.68 -12.12
C ILE A 44 -0.34 5.25 -11.67
N ARG A 45 -0.81 6.29 -12.35
CA ARG A 45 -2.20 6.77 -12.30
C ARG A 45 -2.95 6.46 -13.59
N PHE A 46 -4.27 6.30 -13.43
CA PHE A 46 -5.22 6.03 -14.48
C PHE A 46 -6.24 7.17 -14.56
N ASP A 47 -6.61 7.54 -15.78
CA ASP A 47 -7.72 8.46 -16.05
C ASP A 47 -8.66 7.86 -17.10
N TRP A 48 -9.96 7.95 -16.83
CA TRP A 48 -11.03 7.43 -17.67
C TRP A 48 -11.71 8.58 -18.39
N ASN A 49 -11.58 8.60 -19.71
CA ASN A 49 -12.41 9.46 -20.54
C ASN A 49 -13.46 8.60 -21.24
N TYR A 50 -14.63 8.48 -20.60
CA TYR A 50 -15.75 7.69 -21.14
C TYR A 50 -16.25 8.25 -22.47
N ASP A 51 -16.30 9.57 -22.63
CA ASP A 51 -16.75 10.21 -23.87
C ASP A 51 -15.80 9.88 -25.04
N ALA A 52 -14.48 9.89 -24.78
CA ALA A 52 -13.45 9.58 -25.77
C ALA A 52 -13.10 8.08 -25.85
N HIS A 53 -13.71 7.22 -25.03
CA HIS A 53 -13.40 5.80 -24.92
C HIS A 53 -11.89 5.52 -24.73
N LEU A 54 -11.22 6.36 -23.93
CA LEU A 54 -9.77 6.33 -23.73
C LEU A 54 -9.41 6.09 -22.26
N ILE A 55 -8.43 5.23 -22.04
CA ILE A 55 -7.77 5.03 -20.74
C ILE A 55 -6.35 5.54 -20.86
N THR A 56 -5.97 6.48 -20.00
CA THR A 56 -4.61 7.04 -19.99
C THR A 56 -3.85 6.56 -18.76
N PHE A 57 -2.63 6.07 -19.00
CA PHE A 57 -1.69 5.69 -17.95
C PHE A 57 -0.61 6.77 -17.86
N THR A 58 -0.52 7.43 -16.71
CA THR A 58 0.48 8.47 -16.48
C THR A 58 1.30 8.11 -15.25
N PRO A 59 2.66 8.19 -15.33
CA PRO A 59 3.46 8.27 -14.13
C PRO A 59 2.96 9.48 -13.32
N ASP A 60 2.44 9.27 -12.12
CA ASP A 60 1.91 10.35 -11.30
C ASP A 60 2.54 10.35 -9.92
N ASN A 61 3.17 11.47 -9.59
CA ASN A 61 3.67 11.76 -8.25
C ASN A 61 2.71 12.66 -7.46
N LYS A 62 1.60 13.11 -8.06
CA LYS A 62 0.61 13.95 -7.38
C LYS A 62 -0.18 13.13 -6.38
N GLN A 63 -0.21 13.64 -5.16
CA GLN A 63 -1.05 13.11 -4.11
C GLN A 63 -2.54 13.27 -4.49
N PRO A 64 -3.36 12.21 -4.42
CA PRO A 64 -4.78 12.30 -4.67
C PRO A 64 -5.48 13.13 -3.58
N GLY A 65 -6.56 13.82 -3.94
CA GLY A 65 -7.33 14.67 -3.02
C GLY A 65 -8.03 13.91 -1.88
N TYR A 66 -8.12 12.58 -1.97
CA TYR A 66 -8.64 11.71 -0.91
C TYR A 66 -7.81 10.42 -0.85
N LEU A 67 -7.37 10.03 0.35
CA LEU A 67 -6.59 8.81 0.62
C LEU A 67 -7.45 7.53 0.61
N SER A 68 -8.47 7.45 -0.26
CA SER A 68 -9.39 6.29 -0.41
C SER A 68 -8.70 4.99 -0.85
N ARG A 69 -7.39 5.05 -1.10
CA ARG A 69 -6.70 4.23 -2.09
C ARG A 69 -5.68 3.27 -1.49
N PHE A 70 -5.92 2.76 -0.29
CA PHE A 70 -5.36 1.47 0.05
C PHE A 70 -6.37 0.43 -0.35
N ALA A 71 -6.14 -0.12 -1.54
CA ALA A 71 -7.06 -1.06 -2.12
C ALA A 71 -7.03 -2.36 -1.29
N SER A 72 -8.15 -3.06 -1.36
CA SER A 72 -8.29 -4.45 -0.94
C SER A 72 -7.14 -5.33 -1.44
N VAL A 73 -6.51 -4.97 -2.56
CA VAL A 73 -5.40 -5.68 -3.20
C VAL A 73 -4.12 -5.61 -2.36
N GLU A 74 -3.71 -4.44 -1.86
CA GLU A 74 -2.51 -4.34 -1.01
C GLU A 74 -2.75 -4.98 0.36
N MET A 75 -3.95 -4.82 0.92
CA MET A 75 -4.29 -5.50 2.18
C MET A 75 -4.36 -7.02 2.00
N ARG A 76 -4.75 -7.49 0.80
CA ARG A 76 -4.70 -8.91 0.48
C ARG A 76 -3.26 -9.41 0.32
N LEU A 77 -2.37 -8.62 -0.28
CA LEU A 77 -0.93 -8.93 -0.31
C LEU A 77 -0.37 -9.06 1.11
N ARG A 78 -0.74 -8.16 2.04
CA ARG A 78 -0.33 -8.25 3.45
C ARG A 78 -0.73 -9.58 4.10
N LYS A 79 -1.92 -10.10 3.78
CA LYS A 79 -2.37 -11.40 4.28
C LYS A 79 -1.50 -12.55 3.77
N HIS A 80 -1.13 -12.53 2.48
CA HIS A 80 -0.20 -13.50 1.93
C HIS A 80 1.19 -13.41 2.58
N LEU A 81 1.69 -12.19 2.83
CA LEU A 81 2.94 -11.97 3.54
C LEU A 81 2.91 -12.58 4.95
N SER A 82 1.82 -12.47 5.72
CA SER A 82 1.73 -13.12 7.06
C SER A 82 1.76 -14.64 7.03
N LEU A 83 1.42 -15.26 5.90
CA LEU A 83 1.35 -16.71 5.76
C LEU A 83 2.57 -17.30 5.05
N ALA A 84 3.46 -16.44 4.54
CA ALA A 84 4.67 -16.86 3.88
C ALA A 84 5.69 -17.42 4.88
N ASN A 85 6.54 -18.32 4.41
CA ASN A 85 7.74 -18.70 5.16
C ASN A 85 8.74 -17.53 5.22
N ASP A 86 9.66 -17.59 6.19
CA ASP A 86 10.62 -16.52 6.46
C ASP A 86 11.45 -16.13 5.23
N ASP A 87 11.89 -17.12 4.44
CA ASP A 87 12.72 -16.87 3.26
C ASP A 87 11.98 -16.09 2.17
N VAL A 88 10.76 -16.50 1.82
CA VAL A 88 9.92 -15.80 0.83
C VAL A 88 9.51 -14.43 1.36
N TRP A 89 9.12 -14.36 2.64
CA TRP A 89 8.74 -13.10 3.27
C TRP A 89 9.89 -12.10 3.23
N GLN A 90 11.11 -12.52 3.60
CA GLN A 90 12.28 -11.65 3.62
C GLN A 90 12.62 -11.14 2.21
N ARG A 91 12.57 -11.98 1.17
CA ARG A 91 12.76 -11.54 -0.22
C ARG A 91 11.70 -10.52 -0.67
N CYS A 92 10.44 -10.70 -0.28
CA CYS A 92 9.38 -9.75 -0.59
C CYS A 92 9.58 -8.42 0.17
N ALA A 93 9.96 -8.49 1.45
CA ALA A 93 10.26 -7.32 2.27
C ALA A 93 11.42 -6.51 1.69
N ASP A 94 12.49 -7.18 1.24
CA ASP A 94 13.65 -6.52 0.63
C ASP A 94 13.26 -5.78 -0.66
N LYS A 95 12.40 -6.36 -1.51
CA LYS A 95 11.88 -5.68 -2.71
C LYS A 95 11.06 -4.44 -2.37
N LEU A 96 10.18 -4.53 -1.38
CA LEU A 96 9.35 -3.41 -0.92
C LEU A 96 10.20 -2.28 -0.34
N ILE A 97 11.20 -2.60 0.49
CA ILE A 97 12.12 -1.63 1.09
C ILE A 97 12.99 -0.97 0.01
N ALA A 98 13.54 -1.76 -0.92
CA ALA A 98 14.32 -1.24 -2.03
C ALA A 98 13.52 -0.28 -2.94
N ALA A 99 12.21 -0.50 -3.07
CA ALA A 99 11.32 0.35 -3.85
C ALA A 99 11.02 1.72 -3.21
N LEU A 100 11.25 1.91 -1.90
CA LEU A 100 10.90 3.15 -1.19
C LEU A 100 11.46 4.42 -1.84
N GLY A 101 12.68 4.35 -2.38
CA GLY A 101 13.33 5.49 -3.05
C GLY A 101 12.63 5.91 -4.36
N ASN A 102 11.89 4.99 -4.98
CA ASN A 102 11.20 5.21 -6.25
C ASN A 102 9.69 5.45 -6.06
N ILE A 103 9.15 5.17 -4.88
CA ILE A 103 7.73 5.38 -4.54
C ILE A 103 7.52 6.84 -4.08
N PRO A 104 6.45 7.53 -4.56
CA PRO A 104 6.11 8.88 -4.09
C PRO A 104 5.99 8.95 -2.56
N ALA A 105 6.43 10.06 -1.96
CA ALA A 105 6.48 10.23 -0.50
C ALA A 105 5.14 9.93 0.21
N TRP A 106 4.02 10.29 -0.42
CA TRP A 106 2.67 10.05 0.11
C TRP A 106 2.23 8.57 0.08
N HIS A 107 2.90 7.72 -0.72
CA HIS A 107 2.66 6.28 -0.79
C HIS A 107 3.63 5.45 0.06
N GLN A 108 4.78 6.00 0.48
CA GLN A 108 5.74 5.26 1.31
C GLN A 108 5.14 4.66 2.60
N PRO A 109 4.20 5.31 3.32
CA PRO A 109 3.56 4.71 4.50
C PRO A 109 2.84 3.40 4.24
N LEU A 110 2.41 3.10 3.00
CA LEU A 110 1.85 1.81 2.63
C LEU A 110 2.84 0.66 2.87
N VAL A 111 4.10 0.86 2.49
CA VAL A 111 5.14 -0.16 2.65
C VAL A 111 5.30 -0.53 4.13
N ALA A 112 5.24 0.46 5.02
CA ALA A 112 5.26 0.23 6.45
C ALA A 112 4.03 -0.57 6.94
N LEU A 113 2.84 -0.36 6.36
CA LEU A 113 1.65 -1.15 6.68
C LEU A 113 1.70 -2.59 6.15
N LEU A 114 2.38 -2.79 5.01
CA LEU A 114 2.62 -4.12 4.45
C LEU A 114 3.63 -4.93 5.30
N LEU A 115 4.51 -4.24 6.03
CA LEU A 115 5.62 -4.81 6.81
C LEU A 115 5.62 -4.34 8.28
N PRO A 116 4.56 -4.56 9.07
CA PRO A 116 4.50 -4.10 10.45
C PRO A 116 5.60 -4.71 11.34
N GLU A 117 6.15 -5.87 10.96
CA GLU A 117 7.27 -6.53 11.64
C GLU A 117 8.61 -5.79 11.43
N LYS A 118 8.73 -4.91 10.42
CA LYS A 118 9.92 -4.09 10.14
C LYS A 118 9.71 -2.64 10.59
N GLN A 119 9.61 -2.43 11.91
CA GLN A 119 9.28 -1.13 12.50
C GLN A 119 10.29 -0.01 12.15
N ASP A 120 11.55 -0.37 11.91
CA ASP A 120 12.59 0.55 11.45
C ASP A 120 12.21 1.26 10.15
N VAL A 121 11.45 0.59 9.27
CA VAL A 121 10.92 1.19 8.03
C VAL A 121 9.98 2.35 8.36
N SER A 122 9.07 2.16 9.32
CA SER A 122 8.15 3.21 9.77
C SER A 122 8.89 4.38 10.40
N HIS A 123 9.89 4.09 11.23
CA HIS A 123 10.70 5.13 11.87
C HIS A 123 11.49 5.94 10.85
N GLU A 124 12.09 5.29 9.87
CA GLU A 124 12.86 5.96 8.82
C GLU A 124 11.96 6.82 7.94
N ILE A 125 10.79 6.32 7.53
CA ILE A 125 9.82 7.12 6.77
C ILE A 125 9.38 8.34 7.58
N ALA A 126 9.06 8.17 8.86
CA ALA A 126 8.66 9.27 9.74
C ALA A 126 9.78 10.31 9.87
N ARG A 127 11.02 9.89 10.16
CA ARG A 127 12.17 10.80 10.29
C ARG A 127 12.41 11.63 9.04
N ARG A 128 12.23 11.05 7.85
CA ARG A 128 12.44 11.74 6.57
C ARG A 128 11.30 12.68 6.18
N LEU A 129 10.05 12.30 6.50
CA LEU A 129 8.86 12.94 5.93
C LEU A 129 8.05 13.79 6.92
N CYS A 130 8.21 13.61 8.23
CA CYS A 130 7.55 14.45 9.23
C CYS A 130 7.91 15.94 9.03
N GLY A 131 6.89 16.80 9.13
CA GLY A 131 7.03 18.25 8.89
C GLY A 131 6.82 18.68 7.44
N GLN A 132 6.77 17.74 6.48
CA GLN A 132 6.34 18.06 5.12
C GLN A 132 4.83 18.33 5.07
N LYS A 133 4.45 19.47 4.47
CA LYS A 133 3.04 19.87 4.34
C LYS A 133 2.31 18.98 3.34
N GLY A 134 1.07 18.59 3.67
CA GLY A 134 0.17 17.85 2.78
C GLY A 134 0.24 16.32 2.91
N LEU A 135 1.26 15.76 3.55
CA LEU A 135 1.42 14.29 3.68
C LEU A 135 0.61 13.69 4.84
N TYR A 136 -0.71 13.70 4.74
CA TYR A 136 -1.59 13.13 5.78
C TYR A 136 -1.41 11.63 5.99
N ALA A 137 -0.99 10.89 4.96
CA ALA A 137 -0.72 9.44 5.00
C ALA A 137 0.32 9.03 6.06
N LEU A 138 1.15 9.96 6.54
CA LEU A 138 2.09 9.70 7.63
C LEU A 138 1.40 9.29 8.92
N GLU A 139 0.12 9.65 9.11
CA GLU A 139 -0.66 9.21 10.26
C GLU A 139 -0.70 7.69 10.42
N TRP A 140 -0.64 6.95 9.30
CA TRP A 140 -0.70 5.49 9.31
C TRP A 140 0.51 4.83 9.94
N LEU A 141 1.65 5.52 9.98
CA LEU A 141 2.85 5.04 10.64
C LEU A 141 2.64 4.80 12.15
N LYS A 142 1.62 5.43 12.76
CA LYS A 142 1.22 5.16 14.15
C LYS A 142 0.79 3.71 14.39
N LEU A 143 0.40 2.98 13.34
CA LEU A 143 -0.03 1.58 13.45
C LEU A 143 1.14 0.60 13.53
N THR A 144 2.35 1.02 13.16
CA THR A 144 3.52 0.14 13.00
C THR A 144 4.78 0.66 13.69
N ALA A 145 4.89 1.96 13.93
CA ALA A 145 5.97 2.54 14.73
C ALA A 145 5.81 2.18 16.22
N ALA A 146 6.90 1.78 16.86
CA ALA A 146 6.98 1.58 18.31
C ALA A 146 7.82 2.63 19.07
N ASP A 147 8.59 3.47 18.38
CA ASP A 147 9.46 4.46 19.02
C ASP A 147 8.64 5.65 19.55
N GLU A 148 8.79 5.97 20.83
CA GLU A 148 8.00 7.02 21.50
C GLU A 148 8.22 8.41 20.92
N GLN A 149 9.45 8.73 20.48
CA GLN A 149 9.77 10.02 19.89
C GLN A 149 9.13 10.15 18.50
N VAL A 150 9.19 9.09 17.70
CA VAL A 150 8.51 9.00 16.40
C VAL A 150 7.01 9.13 16.59
N LEU A 151 6.42 8.44 17.57
CA LEU A 151 4.99 8.54 17.87
C LEU A 151 4.58 9.94 18.31
N ALA A 152 5.41 10.64 19.09
CA ALA A 152 5.16 12.02 19.49
C ALA A 152 5.12 12.98 18.27
N GLU A 153 6.03 12.81 17.32
CA GLU A 153 6.04 13.58 16.07
C GLU A 153 4.83 13.27 15.19
N LEU A 154 4.49 11.98 15.06
CA LEU A 154 3.30 11.55 14.33
C LEU A 154 1.99 12.02 14.99
N GLY A 155 1.99 12.24 16.31
CA GLY A 155 0.85 12.75 17.07
C GLY A 155 0.29 14.09 16.56
N LYS A 156 1.09 14.85 15.79
CA LYS A 156 0.69 16.12 15.15
C LYS A 156 -0.24 15.94 13.96
N TYR A 157 -0.27 14.75 13.36
CA TYR A 157 -1.17 14.41 12.26
C TYR A 157 -2.54 13.99 12.81
N PRO A 158 -3.66 14.34 12.14
CA PRO A 158 -4.99 13.93 12.57
C PRO A 158 -5.10 12.40 12.70
N PHE A 159 -6.11 11.93 13.44
CA PHE A 159 -6.27 10.50 13.72
C PHE A 159 -7.32 9.91 12.78
N VAL A 160 -6.94 9.00 11.89
CA VAL A 160 -7.88 8.01 11.34
C VAL A 160 -8.40 7.15 12.49
N ARG A 161 -9.68 7.30 12.82
CA ARG A 161 -10.41 6.33 13.63
C ARG A 161 -10.49 5.02 12.85
N VAL A 162 -9.53 4.13 13.06
CA VAL A 162 -9.69 2.71 12.68
C VAL A 162 -10.64 2.11 13.71
N SER A 163 -11.95 2.15 13.45
CA SER A 163 -12.90 1.37 14.24
C SER A 163 -12.58 -0.11 14.01
N ARG A 164 -11.88 -0.73 14.96
CA ARG A 164 -11.89 -2.19 15.10
C ARG A 164 -13.32 -2.57 15.49
N THR A 165 -14.20 -2.77 14.51
CA THR A 165 -15.34 -3.67 14.69
C THR A 165 -14.77 -5.10 14.68
N ALA A 166 -14.04 -5.44 15.74
CA ALA A 166 -14.00 -6.83 16.14
C ALA A 166 -15.45 -7.19 16.49
N ARG A 167 -16.10 -8.00 15.66
CA ARG A 167 -17.26 -8.77 16.11
C ARG A 167 -16.77 -9.68 17.23
N ALA A 168 -16.93 -9.19 18.46
CA ALA A 168 -17.03 -10.03 19.63
C ALA A 168 -18.52 -10.33 19.84
N GLY A 169 -18.88 -11.62 19.82
CA GLY A 169 -20.25 -12.14 19.95
C GLY A 169 -21.03 -12.06 18.63
N ILE A 170 -21.65 -13.12 18.11
CA ILE A 170 -22.34 -14.28 18.71
C ILE A 170 -22.08 -15.49 17.81
#